data_AF-A0AB73LD73-F1
#
_entry.id   AF-A0AB73LD73-F1
#
_cell.length_a   1.000
_cell.length_b   1.000
_cell.length_c   1.000
_cell.angle_alpha   90.00
_cell.angle_beta   90.00
_cell.angle_gamma   90.00
#
_symmetry.space_group_name_H-M   'P 1'
#
loop_
_entity.id
_entity.type
_entity.pdbx_description
1 polymer ?
#
loop_
_entity_poly.entity_id
_entity_poly.type
_entity_poly.pdbx_seq_one_letter_code
_entity_poly.pdbx_strand_id
1 'polypeptide(L)' 'MAFDATGFAQEFGAQVRAVRKYEKITQMELAWMVGLSDKTIRDIERGLPGPSIGAVLKVAQELGIELTIANPLT' A
#
# COMPACT_ATOMS: atom_id res chain seq x y z
N MET A 1 -0.38 8.34 -22.48
CA MET A 1 -0.53 6.92 -22.05
C MET A 1 -1.65 6.88 -21.05
N ALA A 2 -2.53 5.88 -21.11
CA ALA A 2 -3.56 5.70 -20.08
C ALA A 2 -2.90 5.29 -18.77
N PHE A 3 -3.41 5.78 -17.65
CA PHE A 3 -2.96 5.36 -16.33
C PHE A 3 -3.26 3.86 -16.14
N ASP A 4 -2.22 3.05 -15.95
CA ASP A 4 -2.37 1.64 -15.57
C ASP A 4 -2.52 1.52 -14.06
N ALA A 5 -3.77 1.52 -13.61
CA ALA A 5 -4.11 1.38 -12.20
C ALA A 5 -3.66 0.03 -11.61
N THR A 6 -3.60 -1.03 -12.43
CA THR A 6 -3.27 -2.38 -11.93
C THR A 6 -1.77 -2.51 -11.70
N GLY A 7 -0.96 -2.08 -12.67
CA GLY A 7 0.50 -2.01 -12.51
C GLY A 7 0.89 -1.13 -11.34
N PHE A 8 0.28 0.05 -11.21
CA PHE A 8 0.51 0.95 -10.09
C PHE A 8 0.20 0.29 -8.73
N ALA A 9 -0.92 -0.41 -8.59
CA ALA A 9 -1.28 -1.09 -7.35
C ALA A 9 -0.31 -2.22 -6.98
N GLN A 10 0.19 -2.96 -7.98
CA GLN A 10 1.19 -4.01 -7.78
C GLN A 10 2.54 -3.45 -7.34
N GLU A 11 3.00 -2.37 -7.97
CA GLU A 11 4.23 -1.67 -7.59
C GLU A 11 4.15 -1.10 -6.17
N PHE A 12 3.03 -0.43 -5.84
CA PHE A 12 2.77 0.04 -4.50
C PHE A 12 2.81 -1.11 -3.48
N GLY A 13 2.11 -2.21 -3.74
CA GLY A 13 2.10 -3.38 -2.87
C GLY A 13 3.49 -4.00 -2.66
N ALA A 14 4.31 -4.03 -3.71
CA ALA A 14 5.70 -4.47 -3.63
C ALA A 14 6.55 -3.55 -2.72
N GLN A 15 6.36 -2.23 -2.80
CA GLN A 15 7.05 -1.27 -1.94
C GLN A 15 6.63 -1.41 -0.48
N VAL A 16 5.32 -1.55 -0.20
CA VAL A 16 4.81 -1.83 1.15
C VAL A 16 5.50 -3.07 1.73
N ARG A 17 5.60 -4.16 0.95
CA ARG A 17 6.29 -5.38 1.39
C ARG A 17 7.77 -5.12 1.66
N ALA A 18 8.44 -4.37 0.79
CA ALA A 18 9.87 -4.08 0.90
C ALA A 18 10.19 -3.30 2.19
N VAL A 19 9.47 -2.20 2.45
CA VAL A 19 9.64 -1.39 3.67
C VAL A 19 9.34 -2.22 4.91
N ARG A 20 8.21 -2.94 4.93
CA ARG A 20 7.84 -3.81 6.06
C ARG A 20 8.95 -4.84 6.37
N LYS A 21 9.54 -5.45 5.34
CA LYS A 21 10.63 -6.43 5.50
C LYS A 21 11.93 -5.77 5.98
N TYR A 22 12.22 -4.56 5.52
CA TYR A 22 13.35 -3.77 6.01
C TYR A 22 13.23 -3.46 7.51
N GLU A 23 12.03 -3.11 7.97
CA GLU A 23 11.71 -2.88 9.39
C GLU A 23 11.59 -4.16 10.23
N LYS A 24 11.67 -5.34 9.60
CA LYS A 24 11.63 -6.67 10.23
C LYS A 24 10.34 -6.98 11.00
N ILE A 25 9.24 -6.34 10.63
CA ILE A 25 7.90 -6.61 11.19
C ILE A 25 7.12 -7.58 10.29
N THR A 26 6.17 -8.29 10.87
CA THR A 26 5.24 -9.22 10.20
C THR A 26 4.04 -8.46 9.61
N GLN A 27 3.27 -9.13 8.74
CA GLN A 27 2.01 -8.56 8.22
C GLN A 27 1.00 -8.31 9.34
N MET A 28 1.00 -9.15 10.38
CA MET A 28 0.11 -9.00 11.54
C MET A 28 0.50 -7.78 12.39
N GLU A 29 1.78 -7.58 12.65
CA GLU A 29 2.27 -6.40 13.39
C GLU A 29 1.96 -5.12 12.62
N LEU A 30 2.21 -5.08 11.31
CA LEU A 30 1.80 -3.93 10.49
C LEU A 30 0.29 -3.70 10.58
N ALA A 31 -0.52 -4.75 10.46
CA ALA A 31 -1.96 -4.65 10.56
C ALA A 31 -2.40 -4.03 11.90
N TRP A 32 -1.77 -4.42 13.01
CA TRP A 32 -2.05 -3.85 14.33
C TRP A 32 -1.67 -2.37 14.43
N MET A 33 -0.50 -1.98 13.91
CA MET A 33 -0.04 -0.58 13.95
C MET A 33 -1.02 0.36 13.23
N VAL A 34 -1.57 -0.06 12.09
CA VAL A 34 -2.50 0.77 11.30
C VAL A 34 -3.99 0.51 11.59
N GLY A 35 -4.31 -0.39 12.52
CA GLY A 35 -5.67 -0.77 12.88
C GLY A 35 -6.46 -1.44 11.75
N LEU A 36 -5.82 -2.36 11.02
CA LEU A 36 -6.40 -3.14 9.93
C LEU A 36 -6.31 -4.66 10.20
N SER A 37 -6.89 -5.47 9.32
CA SER A 37 -6.72 -6.93 9.36
C SER A 37 -5.44 -7.38 8.64
N ASP A 38 -4.85 -8.52 9.05
CA ASP A 38 -3.71 -9.12 8.36
C ASP A 38 -4.03 -9.44 6.89
N LYS A 39 -5.27 -9.85 6.62
CA LYS A 39 -5.78 -10.06 5.26
C LYS A 39 -5.71 -8.77 4.44
N THR A 40 -6.12 -7.63 5.01
CA THR A 40 -6.04 -6.34 4.31
C THR A 40 -4.60 -6.00 3.95
N ILE A 41 -3.64 -6.19 4.88
CA ILE A 41 -2.21 -5.98 4.59
C ILE A 41 -1.71 -6.92 3.48
N ARG A 42 -2.08 -8.20 3.55
CA ARG A 42 -1.72 -9.20 2.53
C ARG A 42 -2.27 -8.86 1.15
N ASP A 43 -3.51 -8.38 1.08
CA ASP A 43 -4.16 -7.99 -0.18
C ASP A 43 -3.52 -6.71 -0.74
N ILE A 44 -3.17 -5.73 0.12
CA ILE A 44 -2.40 -4.54 -0.26
C ILE A 44 -1.03 -4.93 -0.83
N GLU A 45 -0.25 -5.78 -0.14
CA GLU A 45 1.07 -6.20 -0.61
C GLU A 45 1.05 -7.02 -1.92
N ARG A 46 -0.12 -7.49 -2.35
CA ARG A 46 -0.31 -8.20 -3.61
C ARG A 46 -0.87 -7.30 -4.71
N GLY A 47 -1.20 -6.05 -4.40
CA GLY A 47 -1.88 -5.12 -5.31
C GLY A 47 -3.28 -5.61 -5.71
N LEU A 48 -3.95 -6.38 -4.84
CA LEU A 48 -5.27 -6.92 -5.15
C LEU A 48 -6.35 -5.83 -5.03
N PRO A 49 -7.41 -5.90 -5.86
CA PRO A 49 -8.58 -5.07 -5.65
C PRO A 49 -9.28 -5.48 -4.34
N GLY A 50 -9.81 -4.51 -3.59
CA GLY A 50 -10.58 -4.77 -2.37
C GLY A 50 -10.22 -3.89 -1.16
N PRO A 51 -8.93 -3.69 -0.82
CA PRO A 51 -8.55 -2.72 0.19
C PRO A 51 -9.11 -1.34 -0.16
N SER A 52 -9.73 -0.67 0.82
CA SER A 52 -10.24 0.68 0.59
C SER A 52 -9.09 1.67 0.40
N ILE A 53 -9.35 2.77 -0.31
CA ILE A 53 -8.34 3.84 -0.45
C ILE A 53 -7.85 4.35 0.91
N GLY A 54 -8.73 4.43 1.92
CA GLY A 54 -8.34 4.80 3.27
C GLY A 54 -7.37 3.81 3.93
N ALA A 55 -7.54 2.51 3.69
CA ALA A 55 -6.61 1.48 4.17
C ALA A 55 -5.23 1.60 3.50
N VAL A 56 -5.21 1.82 2.19
CA VAL A 56 -4.00 2.04 1.40
C VAL A 56 -3.23 3.27 1.89
N LEU A 57 -3.92 4.40 2.07
CA LEU A 57 -3.30 5.65 2.52
C LEU A 57 -2.78 5.56 3.97
N LYS A 58 -3.49 4.85 4.86
CA LYS A 58 -2.98 4.58 6.22
C LYS A 58 -1.67 3.81 6.22
N VAL A 59 -1.58 2.76 5.40
CA VAL A 59 -0.35 1.97 5.27
C VAL A 59 0.77 2.81 4.66
N ALA A 60 0.47 3.62 3.64
CA ALA A 60 1.45 4.53 3.05
C ALA A 60 1.99 5.53 4.08
N GLN A 61 1.10 6.13 4.87
CA GLN A 61 1.47 7.06 5.94
C GLN A 61 2.35 6.40 7.01
N GLU A 62 1.96 5.23 7.52
CA GLU A 62 2.70 4.51 8.55
C GLU A 62 4.11 4.13 8.09
N LEU A 63 4.26 3.71 6.84
CA LEU A 63 5.53 3.26 6.26
C LEU A 63 6.33 4.40 5.61
N GLY A 64 5.87 5.65 5.69
CA GLY A 64 6.55 6.80 5.06
C GLY A 64 6.62 6.74 3.53
N ILE A 65 5.67 6.05 2.87
CA ILE A 65 5.58 5.97 1.41
C ILE A 65 4.80 7.18 0.89
N GLU A 66 5.46 8.05 0.12
CA GLU A 66 4.81 9.20 -0.50
C GLU A 66 4.06 8.84 -1.79
N LEU A 67 2.85 9.37 -1.95
CA LEU A 67 2.04 9.26 -3.15
C LEU A 67 1.83 10.66 -3.74
N THR A 68 2.17 10.84 -5.01
CA THR A 68 2.04 12.12 -5.72
C THR A 68 0.92 12.07 -6.75
N ILE A 69 0.17 13.17 -6.84
CA ILE A 69 -0.89 13.36 -7.85
C ILE A 69 -0.33 14.28 -8.93
N ALA A 70 -0.21 13.75 -10.14
CA ALA A 70 0.03 14.58 -11.32
C ALA A 70 -1.29 15.18 -11.78
N ASN A 71 -1.35 16.51 -11.96
CA ASN A 71 -2.53 17.15 -12.53
C ASN A 71 -2.55 16.90 -14.05
N PRO A 72 -3.55 16.19 -14.58
CA PRO A 72 -3.61 15.91 -16.01
C PRO A 72 -4.05 17.12 -16.86
N LEU A 73 -4.41 18.24 -16.22
CA LEU A 73 -4.97 19.44 -16.87
C LEU A 73 -4.00 20.62 -16.94
N THR A 74 -2.73 20.44 -16.56
CA THR A 74 -1.64 21.43 -16.65
C THR A 74 -0.45 20.79 -17.35
#